data_AF-A0A847E7S9-F1
#
_entry.id   AF-A0A847E7S9-F1
#
_cell.length_a   1.000
_cell.length_b   1.000
_cell.length_c   1.000
_cell.angle_alpha   90.00
_cell.angle_beta   90.00
_cell.angle_gamma   90.00
#
_symmetry.space_group_name_H-M   'P 1'
#
loop_
_entity.id
_entity.type
_entity.pdbx_description
1 polymer ?
#
loop_
_entity_poly.entity_id
_entity_poly.type
_entity_poly.pdbx_seq_one_letter_code
_entity_poly.pdbx_strand_id
1 'polypeptide(L)' 'GYDAELRSILKKAGFLTRDARIKERKKYGQPGARKRFQFSKR' A
#
# COMPACT_ATOMS: atom_id res chain seq x y z
N GLY A 1 26.23 15.06 15.23
CA GLY A 1 26.82 14.34 14.08
C GLY A 1 25.96 13.15 13.76
N TYR A 2 25.92 12.74 12.50
CA TYR A 2 25.24 11.52 12.05
C TYR A 2 26.16 10.32 12.26
N ASP A 3 25.63 9.24 12.84
CA ASP A 3 26.33 7.96 12.93
C ASP A 3 25.99 7.10 11.70
N ALA A 4 27.01 6.81 10.90
CA ALA A 4 26.88 6.06 9.66
C ALA A 4 26.62 4.56 9.89
N GLU A 5 26.97 4.00 11.05
CA GLU A 5 26.79 2.57 11.35
C GLU A 5 25.31 2.21 11.52
N LEU A 6 24.53 3.13 12.11
CA LEU A 6 23.09 2.99 12.31
C LEU A 6 22.31 2.84 11.01
N ARG A 7 22.84 3.34 9.88
CA ARG A 7 22.19 3.21 8.57
C ARG A 7 21.89 1.76 8.22
N SER A 8 22.84 0.87 8.50
CA SER A 8 22.74 -0.55 8.16
C SER A 8 21.63 -1.24 8.95
N ILE A 9 21.56 -0.94 10.26
CA ILE A 9 20.56 -1.46 11.20
C ILE A 9 19.17 -0.94 10.83
N LEU A 10 19.03 0.37 10.61
CA LEU A 10 17.76 1.00 10.26
C LEU A 10 17.24 0.56 8.88
N LYS A 11 18.14 0.33 7.91
CA LYS A 11 17.78 -0.21 6.59
C LYS A 11 17.27 -1.65 6.71
N LYS A 12 17.96 -2.50 7.48
CA LYS A 12 17.52 -3.89 7.74
C LYS A 12 16.18 -3.94 8.46
N ALA A 13 15.95 -3.02 9.40
CA ALA A 13 14.69 -2.89 10.12
C ALA A 13 13.55 -2.24 9.29
N GLY A 14 13.83 -1.74 8.08
CA GLY A 14 12.83 -1.18 7.16
C GLY A 14 12.45 0.27 7.41
N PHE A 15 13.03 0.95 8.40
CA PHE A 15 12.65 2.32 8.79
C PHE A 15 13.08 3.41 7.81
N LEU A 16 13.99 3.10 6.89
CA LEU A 16 14.44 4.05 5.87
C LEU A 16 13.59 4.03 4.60
N THR A 17 12.70 3.04 4.45
CA THR A 17 11.82 2.93 3.29
C THR A 17 10.54 3.72 3.53
N ARG A 18 10.19 4.62 2.61
CA ARG A 18 8.88 5.27 2.62
C ARG A 18 7.80 4.25 2.25
N ASP A 19 6.72 4.22 3.02
CA ASP A 19 5.53 3.48 2.64
C ASP A 19 4.89 4.11 1.40
N ALA A 20 4.88 3.36 0.30
CA ALA A 20 4.28 3.78 -0.97
C ALA A 20 2.80 3.38 -1.10
N ARG A 21 2.19 2.77 -0.08
CA ARG A 21 0.79 2.34 -0.13
C ARG A 21 -0.13 3.55 -0.27
N ILE A 22 -1.01 3.47 -1.27
CA ILE A 22 -2.02 4.48 -1.57
C ILE A 22 -3.36 3.78 -1.75
N LYS A 23 -4.45 4.44 -1.36
CA LYS A 23 -5.81 3.94 -1.57
C LYS A 23 -6.10 3.79 -3.06
N GLU A 24 -6.49 2.59 -3.48
CA GLU A 24 -6.94 2.35 -4.85
C GLU A 24 -8.18 3.19 -5.19
N ARG A 25 -8.22 3.71 -6.42
CA ARG A 25 -9.37 4.48 -6.90
C ARG A 25 -10.62 3.62 -7.05
N LYS A 26 -11.79 4.23 -6.93
CA LYS A 26 -13.07 3.62 -7.30
C LYS A 26 -13.11 3.39 -8.81
N LYS A 27 -13.60 2.21 -9.24
CA LYS A 27 -13.84 1.90 -10.66
C LYS A 27 -15.31 2.14 -11.01
N TYR A 28 -15.58 2.62 -12.23
CA TYR A 28 -16.95 2.80 -12.71
C TYR A 28 -17.65 1.44 -12.79
N GLY A 29 -18.95 1.42 -12.53
CA GLY A 29 -19.73 0.17 -12.44
C GLY A 29 -19.38 -0.69 -11.21
N GLN A 30 -18.57 -0.20 -10.28
CA GLN A 30 -18.25 -0.91 -9.03
C GLN A 30 -18.55 -0.05 -7.79
N PRO A 31 -19.03 -0.67 -6.69
CA PRO A 31 -19.20 0.03 -5.41
C PRO A 31 -17.87 0.42 -4.75
N GLY A 32 -16.73 -0.16 -5.16
CA GLY A 32 -15.40 0.18 -4.63
C GLY A 32 -14.28 -0.10 -5.62
N ALA A 33 -13.03 -0.09 -5.16
CA ALA A 33 -11.88 -0.39 -6.01
C ALA A 33 -11.88 -1.84 -6.54
N ARG A 34 -12.39 -2.76 -5.71
CA ARG A 34 -12.46 -4.20 -6.00
C ARG A 34 -13.80 -4.87 -5.67
N LYS A 35 -14.66 -4.22 -4.88
CA LYS A 35 -15.97 -4.76 -4.50
C LYS A 35 -16.88 -4.83 -5.73
N ARG A 36 -17.62 -5.93 -5.89
CA ARG A 36 -18.56 -6.16 -7.00
C ARG A 36 -19.99 -6.25 -6.49
N PHE A 37 -20.95 -5.96 -7.37
CA PHE A 37 -22.35 -6.27 -7.12
C PHE A 37 -22.58 -7.78 -7.23
N GLN A 38 -23.60 -8.29 -6.54
CA GLN A 38 -24.03 -9.67 -6.70
C GLN A 38 -24.60 -9.86 -8.11
N PHE A 39 -24.21 -10.94 -8.77
CA PHE A 39 -24.74 -11.31 -10.08
C PHE A 39 -25.85 -12.34 -9.91
N SER A 40 -27.00 -12.11 -10.55
CA SER A 40 -28.08 -13.09 -10.69
C SER A 40 -28.26 -13.43 -12.17
N LYS A 41 -28.31 -14.74 -12.49
CA LYS A 41 -28.76 -15.23 -13.80
C LYS A 41 -30.28 -15.32 -13.84
N ARG A 42 -30.83 -15.28 -15.06
CA ARG A 42 -32.22 -15.63 -15.34
C ARG A 42 -32.33 -17.14 -15.54
#